data_AF-A0A3B0SZN7-F1
#
_entry.id   AF-A0A3B0SZN7-F1
#
_cell.length_a   1.000
_cell.length_b   1.000
_cell.length_c   1.000
_cell.angle_alpha   90.00
_cell.angle_beta   90.00
_cell.angle_gamma   90.00
#
_symmetry.space_group_name_H-M   'P 1'
#
loop_
_entity.id
_entity.type
_entity.pdbx_description
1 polymer ?
#
loop_
_entity_poly.entity_id
_entity_poly.type
_entity_poly.pdbx_seq_one_letter_code
_entity_poly.pdbx_strand_id
1 'polypeptide(L)' 'MNKLIHTACHQSLKQQKSIKMFLASAVIEGVVTDIQELCVEMRTAAKKRIIIKLDCVQAIELD' A
#
# COMPACT_ATOMS: atom_id res chain seq x y z
N MET A 1 14.51 1.62 -4.95
CA MET A 1 13.17 1.31 -4.40
C MET A 1 13.33 0.94 -2.94
N ASN A 2 12.58 1.54 -2.03
CA ASN A 2 12.79 1.35 -0.58
C ASN A 2 12.37 -0.08 -0.18
N LYS A 3 13.32 -0.94 0.18
CA LYS A 3 13.09 -2.35 0.57
C LYS A 3 12.02 -2.51 1.65
N LEU A 4 11.86 -1.49 2.50
CA LEU A 4 10.85 -1.44 3.55
C LEU A 4 9.42 -1.38 2.99
N ILE A 5 9.18 -0.57 1.96
CA ILE A 5 7.87 -0.43 1.32
C ILE A 5 7.41 -1.77 0.75
N HIS A 6 8.29 -2.46 0.02
CA HIS A 6 7.97 -3.75 -0.57
C HIS A 6 7.67 -4.83 0.50
N THR A 7 8.41 -4.79 1.61
CA THR A 7 8.19 -5.69 2.75
C THR A 7 6.82 -5.45 3.40
N ALA A 8 6.45 -4.19 3.61
CA ALA A 8 5.17 -3.81 4.19
C ALA A 8 3.99 -4.20 3.29
N CYS A 9 4.08 -3.94 1.97
CA CYS A 9 3.06 -4.36 1.02
C CYS A 9 2.86 -5.89 1.03
N HIS A 10 3.96 -6.67 1.05
CA HIS A 10 3.87 -8.13 1.13
C HIS A 10 3.28 -8.62 2.44
N GLN A 11 3.61 -7.98 3.57
CA GLN A 11 3.01 -8.31 4.87
C GLN A 11 1.51 -8.03 4.86
N SER A 12 1.09 -6.87 4.36
CA SER A 12 -0.33 -6.53 4.17
C SER A 12 -1.05 -7.58 3.30
N LEU A 13 -0.48 -7.93 2.14
CA LEU A 13 -1.08 -8.91 1.22
C LEU A 13 -1.22 -10.30 1.86
N LYS A 14 -0.19 -10.79 2.55
CA LYS A 14 -0.21 -12.12 3.18
C LYS A 14 -1.13 -12.18 4.40
N GLN A 15 -1.10 -11.16 5.24
CA GLN A 15 -1.82 -11.15 6.51
C GLN A 15 -3.20 -10.52 6.41
N GLN A 16 -3.56 -9.98 5.23
CA GLN A 16 -4.77 -9.21 5.00
C GLN A 16 -4.94 -8.05 6.01
N LYS A 17 -3.80 -7.48 6.43
CA LYS A 17 -3.75 -6.35 7.36
C LYS A 17 -3.83 -5.02 6.61
N SER A 18 -4.55 -4.07 7.20
CA SER A 18 -4.57 -2.69 6.69
C SER A 18 -3.21 -2.03 6.89
N ILE A 19 -2.83 -1.19 5.94
CA ILE A 19 -1.66 -0.32 6.03
C ILE A 19 -2.05 1.09 5.61
N LYS A 20 -1.33 2.08 6.12
CA LYS A 20 -1.43 3.47 5.65
C LYS A 20 -0.25 3.77 4.74
N MET A 21 -0.54 4.17 3.51
CA MET A 21 0.44 4.70 2.57
C MET A 21 0.37 6.23 2.55
N PHE A 22 1.50 6.86 2.82
CA PHE A 22 1.66 8.30 2.79
C PHE A 22 2.21 8.70 1.44
N LEU A 23 1.41 9.44 0.69
CA LEU A 23 1.75 10.07 -0.59
C LEU A 23 2.01 11.55 -0.32
N ALA A 24 2.64 12.25 -1.26
CA ALA A 24 2.91 13.68 -1.14
C ALA A 24 1.66 14.53 -0.88
N SER A 25 0.48 14.09 -1.34
CA SER A 25 -0.78 14.85 -1.29
C SER A 25 -1.91 14.13 -0.56
N ALA A 26 -1.69 12.93 -0.03
CA ALA A 26 -2.77 12.12 0.56
C ALA A 26 -2.23 11.00 1.46
N VAL A 27 -3.08 10.54 2.37
CA VAL A 27 -2.88 9.28 3.09
C VAL A 27 -3.95 8.30 2.61
N ILE A 28 -3.54 7.11 2.21
CA ILE A 28 -4.44 6.05 1.77
C ILE A 28 -4.33 4.89 2.74
N GLU A 29 -5.46 4.52 3.32
CA GLU A 29 -5.56 3.38 4.22
C GLU A 29 -6.35 2.24 3.58
N GLY A 30 -5.79 1.03 3.65
CA GLY A 30 -6.46 -0.17 3.15
C GLY A 30 -5.56 -1.39 3.13
N VAL A 31 -6.11 -2.48 2.61
CA VAL A 31 -5.40 -3.76 2.49
C VAL A 31 -4.84 -3.89 1.08
N VAL A 32 -3.58 -4.33 0.97
CA VAL A 32 -2.97 -4.65 -0.32
C VAL A 32 -3.61 -5.91 -0.89
N THR A 33 -4.11 -5.83 -2.12
CA THR A 33 -4.76 -6.95 -2.83
C THR A 33 -3.92 -7.49 -3.98
N ASP A 34 -3.00 -6.70 -4.51
CA ASP A 34 -2.06 -7.14 -5.55
C ASP A 34 -0.77 -6.30 -5.49
N ILE A 35 0.37 -6.90 -5.83
CA ILE A 35 1.67 -6.23 -5.87
C ILE A 35 2.28 -6.50 -7.24
N GLN A 36 2.52 -5.42 -7.96
CA GLN A 36 3.19 -5.43 -9.26
C GLN A 36 4.56 -4.74 -9.14
N GLU A 37 5.37 -4.82 -10.17
CA GLU A 37 6.75 -4.31 -10.14
C GLU A 37 6.84 -2.81 -9.78
N LEU A 38 5.90 -2.01 -10.27
CA LEU A 38 5.92 -0.54 -10.12
C LEU A 38 4.70 0.02 -9.39
N CYS A 39 3.69 -0.79 -9.12
CA CYS A 39 2.46 -0.36 -8.48
C CYS A 39 1.91 -1.41 -7.53
N VAL A 40 1.03 -0.94 -6.66
CA VAL A 40 0.33 -1.76 -5.67
C VAL A 40 -1.15 -1.47 -5.79
N GLU A 41 -1.95 -2.53 -5.77
CA GLU A 41 -3.39 -2.43 -5.64
C GLU A 41 -3.78 -2.51 -4.17
N MET A 42 -4.65 -1.59 -3.75
CA MET A 42 -5.25 -1.59 -2.43
C MET A 42 -6.77 -1.59 -2.52
N ARG A 43 -7.40 -2.17 -1.51
CA ARG A 43 -8.83 -2.03 -1.25
C ARG A 43 -9.04 -1.33 0.08
N THR A 44 -9.75 -0.20 0.04
CA THR A 44 -10.05 0.60 1.24
C THR A 44 -11.22 0.00 2.02
N ALA A 45 -11.45 0.47 3.25
CA ALA A 45 -12.61 0.10 4.07
C ALA A 45 -13.95 0.37 3.37
N ALA A 46 -14.01 1.43 2.55
CA ALA A 46 -15.18 1.76 1.72
C ALA A 46 -15.32 0.87 0.46
N LYS A 47 -14.54 -0.23 0.37
CA LYS A 47 -14.48 -1.16 -0.76
C LYS A 47 -14.05 -0.53 -2.09
N LYS A 48 -13.42 0.66 -2.05
CA LYS A 48 -12.87 1.29 -3.25
C LYS A 48 -11.55 0.61 -3.60
N ARG A 49 -11.40 0.27 -4.88
CA ARG A 49 -10.13 -0.20 -5.47
C ARG A 49 -9.27 1.02 -5.80
N ILE A 50 -8.01 1.00 -5.40
CA ILE A 50 -7.04 2.06 -5.68
C ILE A 50 -5.77 1.41 -6.19
N ILE A 51 -5.18 1.97 -7.25
CA ILE A 51 -3.86 1.58 -7.75
C ILE A 51 -2.91 2.72 -7.46
N ILE A 52 -1.81 2.42 -6.77
CA ILE A 52 -0.82 3.39 -6.33
C ILE A 52 0.51 3.06 -6.99
N LYS A 53 1.14 4.05 -7.62
CA LYS A 53 2.52 3.90 -8.08
C LYS A 53 3.47 3.95 -6.89
N LEU A 54 4.38 2.97 -6.79
CA LEU A 54 5.28 2.83 -5.65
C LEU A 54 6.28 3.99 -5.52
N ASP A 55 6.59 4.68 -6.62
CA ASP A 55 7.47 5.85 -6.66
C ASP A 55 6.87 7.09 -5.96
N CYS A 56 5.55 7.15 -5.84
CA CYS A 56 4.83 8.24 -5.19
C CYS A 56 4.69 8.05 -3.67
N VAL A 57 5.02 6.86 -3.15
CA VAL A 57 4.90 6.50 -1.73
C VAL A 57 6.10 7.00 -0.96
N GLN A 58 5.87 7.93 -0.03
CA GLN A 58 6.90 8.54 0.81
C GLN A 58 7.14 7.75 2.10
N ALA A 59 6.10 7.15 2.67
CA ALA A 59 6.18 6.31 3.86
C ALA A 59 5.04 5.28 3.90
N ILE A 60 5.23 4.22 4.68
CA ILE A 60 4.20 3.22 5.00
C ILE A 60 4.20 2.96 6.51
N GLU A 61 3.01 2.90 7.08
CA GLU A 61 2.75 2.46 8.46
C GLU A 61 1.98 1.13 8.43
N LEU A 62 2.44 0.16 9.22
CA LEU A 62 1.82 -1.14 9.45
C LEU A 62 1.20 -1.14 10.84
N ASP A 63 -0.09 -1.49 10.95
CA ASP A 63 -0.74 -1.80 12.23
C ASP A 63 -0.45 -3.23 12.73
#